data_AF-A0A143XHX9-F1
#
_entry.id   AF-A0A143XHX9-F1
#
_cell.length_a   1.000
_cell.length_b   1.000
_cell.length_c   1.000
_cell.angle_alpha   90.00
_cell.angle_beta   90.00
_cell.angle_gamma   90.00
#
_symmetry.space_group_name_H-M   'P 1'
#
loop_
_entity.id
_entity.type
_entity.pdbx_description
1 polymer ?
#
loop_
_entity_poly.entity_id
_entity_poly.type
_entity_poly.pdbx_seq_one_letter_code
_entity_poly.pdbx_strand_id
1 'polypeptide(L)' 'MDNRGLINDKVVQWVEHRVKTKYFNDISMVLLYGSYINGTANNSSDVDCYFIPKTDRGYEMAIIF' A
#
# COMPACT_ATOMS: atom_id res chain seq x y z
N MET A 1 5.56 7.02 18.82
CA MET A 1 4.59 6.81 17.72
C MET A 1 3.34 6.26 18.34
N ASP A 2 2.17 6.82 18.02
CA ASP A 2 0.91 6.23 18.44
C ASP A 2 0.73 4.84 17.79
N ASN A 3 -0.19 4.03 18.33
CA ASN A 3 -0.42 2.67 17.86
C ASN A 3 -0.89 2.62 16.39
N ARG A 4 -1.60 3.65 15.90
CA ARG A 4 -2.06 3.75 14.50
C ARG A 4 -0.89 3.99 13.56
N GLY A 5 0.05 4.87 13.92
CA GLY A 5 1.26 5.13 13.13
C GLY A 5 2.06 3.85 12.86
N LEU A 6 2.27 3.03 13.90
CA LEU A 6 2.98 1.74 13.77
C LEU A 6 2.24 0.72 12.90
N ILE A 7 0.90 0.73 12.92
CA ILE A 7 0.09 -0.13 12.05
C ILE A 7 0.23 0.34 10.59
N ASN A 8 0.12 1.65 10.36
CA ASN A 8 0.25 2.22 9.03
C ASN A 8 1.65 1.99 8.44
N ASP A 9 2.71 2.04 9.25
CA ASP A 9 4.08 1.68 8.83
C ASP A 9 4.13 0.24 8.30
N LYS A 10 3.50 -0.69 9.03
CA LYS A 10 3.43 -2.10 8.64
C LYS A 10 2.62 -2.31 7.36
N VAL A 11 1.54 -1.55 7.17
CA VAL A 11 0.75 -1.60 5.94
C VAL A 11 1.61 -1.14 4.76
N VAL A 12 2.29 0.00 4.86
CA VAL A 12 3.19 0.50 3.82
C VAL A 12 4.26 -0.54 3.45
N GLN A 13 4.94 -1.11 4.45
CA GLN A 13 5.96 -2.14 4.25
C GLN A 13 5.38 -3.40 3.61
N TRP A 14 4.17 -3.82 4.00
CA TRP A 14 3.50 -4.97 3.43
C TRP A 14 3.15 -4.78 1.96
N VAL A 15 2.66 -3.59 1.57
CA VAL A 15 2.37 -3.24 0.17
C VAL A 15 3.64 -3.30 -0.66
N GLU A 16 4.69 -2.61 -0.20
CA GLU A 16 5.98 -2.58 -0.89
C GLU A 16 6.55 -3.99 -1.07
N HIS A 17 6.57 -4.78 0.00
CA HIS A 17 7.08 -6.14 -0.04
C HIS A 17 6.32 -7.01 -1.03
N ARG A 18 4.98 -6.98 -1.02
CA ARG A 18 4.17 -7.80 -1.93
C ARG A 18 4.35 -7.44 -3.39
N VAL A 19 4.41 -6.15 -3.71
CA VAL A 19 4.65 -5.70 -5.09
C VAL A 19 6.02 -6.17 -5.55
N LYS A 20 7.04 -6.04 -4.69
CA LYS A 20 8.42 -6.44 -5.05
C LYS A 20 8.64 -7.95 -5.13
N THR A 21 7.91 -8.76 -4.37
CA THR A 21 8.15 -10.22 -4.30
C THR A 21 7.13 -11.06 -5.05
N LYS A 22 5.83 -10.79 -4.83
CA LYS A 22 4.75 -11.64 -5.35
C LYS A 22 4.24 -11.17 -6.72
N TYR A 23 4.24 -9.86 -6.95
CA TYR A 23 3.62 -9.22 -8.11
C TYR A 23 4.58 -8.38 -8.95
N PHE A 24 5.89 -8.65 -8.87
CA PHE A 24 6.94 -7.85 -9.51
C PHE A 24 6.73 -7.65 -11.02
N ASN A 25 6.24 -8.69 -11.71
CA ASN A 25 5.97 -8.65 -13.14
C ASN A 25 4.50 -8.32 -13.48
N ASP A 26 3.64 -8.23 -12.45
CA ASP A 26 2.18 -8.17 -12.60
C ASP A 26 1.62 -6.76 -12.33
N ILE A 27 2.42 -5.87 -11.75
CA ILE A 27 2.04 -4.49 -11.40
C ILE A 27 2.93 -3.51 -12.16
N SER A 28 2.32 -2.56 -12.86
CA SER A 28 3.04 -1.49 -13.56
C SER A 28 3.48 -0.39 -12.61
N MET A 29 2.61 -0.04 -11.65
CA MET A 29 2.82 1.06 -10.72
C MET A 29 2.01 0.84 -9.45
N VAL A 30 2.58 1.25 -8.31
CA VAL A 30 1.87 1.45 -7.04
C VAL A 30 2.14 2.86 -6.55
N LEU A 31 1.08 3.52 -6.06
CA LEU A 31 1.12 4.83 -5.46
C LEU A 31 0.55 4.75 -4.04
N LEU A 32 1.38 5.14 -3.07
CA LEU A 32 0.95 5.42 -1.70
C LEU A 32 0.83 6.93 -1.55
N TYR A 33 -0.29 7.39 -1.00
CA TYR A 33 -0.59 8.82 -0.88
C TYR A 33 -1.39 9.10 0.38
N GLY A 34 -1.98 10.29 0.46
CA GLY A 34 -2.90 10.65 1.53
C GLY A 34 -2.23 11.19 2.79
N SER A 35 -3.03 11.39 3.83
CA SER A 35 -2.64 12.12 5.04
C SER A 35 -1.43 11.49 5.75
N TYR A 36 -1.34 10.15 5.74
CA TYR A 36 -0.25 9.42 6.35
C TYR A 36 1.09 9.65 5.63
N ILE A 37 1.12 9.52 4.30
CA ILE A 37 2.32 9.78 3.50
C ILE A 37 2.72 11.26 3.54
N ASN A 38 1.75 12.16 3.60
CA ASN A 38 1.98 13.62 3.63
C ASN A 38 2.32 14.18 5.02
N GLY A 39 2.44 13.34 6.06
CA GLY A 39 2.78 13.80 7.42
C GLY A 39 1.69 14.61 8.12
N THR A 40 0.45 14.53 7.64
CA THR A 40 -0.72 15.24 8.19
C THR A 40 -1.73 14.29 8.82
N ALA A 41 -1.35 13.03 9.04
CA ALA A 41 -2.19 12.01 9.65
C ALA A 41 -2.50 12.29 11.12
N ASN A 42 -3.68 11.86 11.54
CA ASN A 42 -4.12 11.81 12.93
C ASN A 42 -4.41 10.35 13.35
N ASN A 43 -4.87 10.14 14.58
CA ASN A 43 -5.12 8.80 15.13
C ASN A 43 -6.20 7.99 14.37
N SER A 44 -7.01 8.66 13.55
CA SER A 44 -8.05 8.06 12.70
C SER A 44 -7.62 7.90 11.24
N SER A 45 -6.45 8.42 10.84
CA SER A 45 -5.95 8.29 9.48
C SER A 45 -5.52 6.86 9.15
N ASP A 46 -5.76 6.47 7.91
CA ASP A 46 -5.37 5.20 7.28
C ASP A 46 -4.26 5.41 6.22
N VAL A 47 -3.98 4.37 5.44
CA VAL A 47 -3.02 4.38 4.33
C VAL A 47 -3.78 4.29 3.02
N ASP A 48 -3.70 5.36 2.22
CA ASP A 48 -4.27 5.38 0.88
C ASP A 48 -3.34 4.73 -0.15
N CYS A 49 -3.89 3.82 -0.94
CA CYS A 49 -3.15 3.06 -1.94
C CYS A 49 -3.94 2.99 -3.26
N TYR A 50 -3.25 3.24 -4.37
CA TYR A 50 -3.74 3.01 -5.73
C TYR A 50 -2.68 2.26 -6.52
N PHE A 51 -3.08 1.36 -7.42
CA PHE A 51 -2.14 0.64 -8.26
C PHE A 51 -2.69 0.41 -9.66
N ILE A 52 -1.77 0.24 -10.61
CA ILE A 52 -2.07 -0.05 -12.01
C ILE A 52 -1.56 -1.47 -12.30
N PRO A 53 -2.46 -2.46 -12.47
CA PRO A 53 -2.04 -3.80 -12.88
C PRO A 53 -1.47 -3.79 -14.30
N LYS A 54 -0.46 -4.61 -14.53
CA LYS A 54 0.14 -4.87 -15.84
C LYS A 54 -0.47 -6.11 -16.51
N THR A 55 -0.87 -7.08 -15.69
CA THR A 55 -1.42 -8.38 -16.11
C THR A 55 -2.74 -8.63 -15.38
N ASP A 56 -3.54 -9.58 -15.89
CA ASP A 56 -4.78 -9.97 -15.22
C ASP A 56 -4.53 -10.48 -13.78
N ARG A 57 -3.41 -11.18 -13.57
CA ARG A 57 -2.96 -11.62 -12.24
C ARG A 57 -2.69 -10.45 -11.30
N GLY A 58 -2.31 -9.28 -11.81
CA GLY A 58 -2.13 -8.06 -11.02
C GLY A 58 -3.38 -7.63 -10.27
N TYR A 59 -4.58 -7.90 -10.81
CA TYR A 59 -5.85 -7.61 -10.12
C TYR A 59 -6.06 -8.44 -8.86
N GLU A 60 -5.39 -9.59 -8.71
CA GLU A 60 -5.44 -10.38 -7.47
C GLU A 60 -4.90 -9.60 -6.26
N MET A 61 -4.07 -8.58 -6.49
CA MET A 61 -3.58 -7.72 -5.42
C MET A 61 -4.72 -6.99 -4.70
N ALA A 62 -5.81 -6.61 -5.38
CA ALA A 62 -6.95 -5.94 -4.76
C ALA A 62 -7.80 -6.88 -3.89
N ILE A 63 -7.82 -8.18 -4.18
CA ILE A 63 -8.66 -9.16 -3.46
C ILE A 63 -8.12 -9.41 -2.04
N ILE A 64 -6.83 -9.21 -1.86
CA ILE A 64 -6.07 -9.57 -0.65
C ILE A 64 -5.57 -8.36 0.13
N PHE A 65 -5.96 -7.16 -0.32
CA PHE A 65 -5.66 -5.86 0.27
C PHE A 65 -6.82 -5.46 1.20
#